data_AF-A0A4Q7LL25-F1
#
_entry.id   AF-A0A4Q7LL25-F1
#
_cell.length_a   1.000
_cell.length_b   1.000
_cell.length_c   1.000
_cell.angle_alpha   90.00
_cell.angle_beta   90.00
_cell.angle_gamma   90.00
#
_symmetry.space_group_name_H-M   'P 1'
#
loop_
_entity.id
_entity.type
_entity.pdbx_description
1 polymer ?
#
loop_
_entity_poly.entity_id
_entity_poly.type
_entity_poly.pdbx_seq_one_letter_code
_entity_poly.pdbx_strand_id
1 'polypeptide(L)' 'MKALKSPLAREVLADPQASEQLRQFMVARERSAAGERVAPASQVIVLRQPKGRTLRLKPVVVPKAA' A
#
# COMPACT_ATOMS: atom_id res chain seq x y z
N MET A 1 3.62 11.54 -9.44
CA MET A 1 2.78 10.32 -9.32
C MET A 1 1.30 10.71 -9.45
N LYS A 2 0.60 10.35 -10.54
CA LYS A 2 -0.78 10.83 -10.84
C LYS A 2 -1.93 9.95 -10.30
N ALA A 3 -1.65 8.88 -9.53
CA ALA A 3 -2.64 7.86 -9.16
C ALA A 3 -3.35 8.06 -7.80
N LEU A 4 -2.90 8.97 -6.92
CA LEU A 4 -3.37 9.04 -5.53
C LEU A 4 -4.49 10.08 -5.34
N LYS A 5 -5.53 10.01 -6.18
CA LYS A 5 -6.68 10.93 -6.10
C LYS A 5 -7.74 10.51 -5.07
N SER A 6 -7.65 9.32 -4.48
CA SER A 6 -8.64 8.89 -3.49
C SER A 6 -8.35 9.51 -2.11
N PRO A 7 -9.37 9.85 -1.32
CA PRO A 7 -9.21 10.30 0.06
C PRO A 7 -8.42 9.30 0.91
N LEU A 8 -8.72 8.00 0.78
CA LEU A 8 -8.01 6.93 1.49
C LEU A 8 -6.51 6.88 1.15
N ALA A 9 -6.15 7.08 -0.12
CA ALA A 9 -4.75 7.13 -0.53
C ALA A 9 -4.00 8.29 0.14
N ARG A 10 -4.64 9.45 0.31
CA ARG A 10 -4.04 10.59 1.01
C ARG A 10 -3.81 10.27 2.49
N GLU A 11 -4.77 9.61 3.14
CA GLU A 11 -4.62 9.20 4.54
C GLU A 11 -3.47 8.20 4.73
N VAL A 12 -3.37 7.18 3.85
CA VAL A 12 -2.27 6.20 3.88
C VAL A 12 -0.90 6.86 3.72
N LEU A 13 -0.80 7.86 2.84
CA LEU A 13 0.46 8.57 2.61
C LEU A 13 0.80 9.57 3.72
N ALA A 14 -0.20 10.08 4.44
CA ALA A 14 0.00 11.00 5.55
C ALA A 14 0.47 10.27 6.83
N ASP A 15 0.16 8.99 6.99
CA ASP A 15 0.67 8.14 8.07
C ASP A 15 2.07 7.58 7.69
N PRO A 16 3.16 7.93 8.40
CA PRO A 16 4.50 7.48 8.06
C PRO A 16 4.66 5.96 8.08
N GLN A 17 3.97 5.28 8.99
CA GLN A 17 4.03 3.82 9.13
C GLN A 17 3.28 3.16 7.96
N ALA A 18 2.07 3.66 7.65
CA ALA A 18 1.26 3.12 6.56
C ALA A 18 1.91 3.36 5.17
N SER A 19 2.55 4.52 5.00
CA SER A 19 3.31 4.89 3.79
C SER A 19 4.52 3.98 3.57
N GLU A 20 5.26 3.65 4.63
CA GLU A 20 6.37 2.69 4.57
C GLU A 20 5.90 1.29 4.19
N GLN A 21 4.80 0.81 4.79
CA GLN A 21 4.20 -0.48 4.46
C GLN A 21 3.73 -0.54 2.99
N LEU A 22 3.15 0.54 2.48
CA LEU A 22 2.79 0.65 1.07
C LEU A 22 4.02 0.54 0.16
N ARG A 23 5.12 1.22 0.50
CA ARG A 23 6.37 1.16 -0.28
C ARG A 23 6.95 -0.25 -0.29
N GLN A 24 7.02 -0.90 0.87
CA GLN A 24 7.50 -2.28 1.00
C GLN A 24 6.68 -3.24 0.14
N PHE A 25 5.35 -3.09 0.15
CA PHE A 25 4.46 -3.86 -0.72
C PHE A 25 4.79 -3.65 -2.21
N MET A 26 4.98 -2.40 -2.65
CA MET A 26 5.31 -2.09 -4.04
C MET A 26 6.65 -2.70 -4.47
N VAL A 27 7.70 -2.56 -3.65
CA VAL A 27 9.04 -3.12 -3.93
C VAL A 27 9.00 -4.65 -3.98
N ALA A 28 8.35 -5.30 -3.02
CA ALA A 28 8.20 -6.76 -3.00
C ALA A 28 7.45 -7.27 -4.23
N ARG A 29 6.45 -6.52 -4.69
CA ARG A 29 5.70 -6.82 -5.91
C ARG A 29 6.55 -6.67 -7.16
N GLU A 30 7.32 -5.58 -7.31
CA GLU A 30 8.20 -5.37 -8.47
C GLU A 30 9.21 -6.51 -8.60
N ARG A 31 9.81 -6.93 -7.48
CA ARG A 31 10.71 -8.08 -7.44
C ARG A 31 10.02 -9.39 -7.79
N SER A 32 8.81 -9.59 -7.29
CA SER A 32 7.98 -10.76 -7.66
C SER A 32 7.63 -10.77 -9.15
N ALA A 33 7.35 -9.61 -9.74
CA ALA A 33 7.10 -9.46 -11.18
C ALA A 33 8.36 -9.71 -12.03
N ALA A 34 9.55 -9.42 -11.47
CA ALA A 34 10.84 -9.74 -12.07
C ALA A 34 11.25 -11.23 -11.92
N GLY A 35 10.38 -12.08 -11.36
CA GLY A 35 10.63 -13.51 -11.19
C GLY A 35 11.46 -13.86 -9.94
N GLU A 36 11.72 -12.90 -9.07
CA GLU A 36 12.44 -13.11 -7.81
C GLU A 36 11.50 -13.74 -6.77
N ARG A 37 11.93 -14.84 -6.13
CA ARG A 37 11.18 -15.47 -5.03
C ARG A 37 11.26 -14.59 -3.78
N VAL A 38 10.35 -13.63 -3.67
CA VAL A 38 10.22 -12.80 -2.47
C VAL A 38 9.15 -13.41 -1.56
N ALA A 39 9.48 -13.57 -0.27
CA ALA A 39 8.50 -13.95 0.74
C ALA A 39 7.33 -12.95 0.72
N PRO A 40 6.07 -13.37 0.96
CA PRO A 40 4.92 -12.48 0.86
C PRO A 40 5.08 -11.34 1.87
N ALA A 41 5.47 -10.15 1.41
CA ALA A 41 5.48 -8.95 2.22
C ALA A 41 4.08 -8.77 2.80
N SER A 42 4.00 -8.42 4.10
CA SER A 42 2.73 -8.27 4.83
C SER A 42 1.69 -7.57 3.96
N GLN A 43 0.71 -8.34 3.51
CA GLN A 43 -0.32 -7.90 2.53
C GLN A 43 -1.30 -6.89 3.13
N VAL A 44 -1.03 -6.42 4.34
CA VAL A 44 -1.93 -5.58 5.13
C VAL A 44 -1.19 -4.31 5.53
N ILE A 45 -1.70 -3.19 5.05
CA ILE A 45 -1.31 -1.85 5.51
C ILE A 45 -2.18 -1.52 6.72
N VAL A 46 -1.55 -1.12 7.82
CA VAL A 46 -2.21 -0.67 9.03
C VAL A 46 -2.22 0.85 9.02
N LEU A 47 -3.41 1.44 8.89
CA LEU A 47 -3.60 2.88 8.92
C LEU A 47 -4.20 3.29 10.27
N ARG A 48 -3.52 4.19 10.99
CA ARG A 48 -4.04 4.76 12.24
C ARG A 48 -4.77 6.06 11.93
N GLN A 49 -6.09 6.05 12.11
CA GLN A 49 -6.91 7.23 11.90
C GLN A 49 -6.99 8.10 13.17
N PRO A 50 -7.26 9.41 13.01
CA PRO A 50 -7.62 10.27 14.13
C PRO A 50 -8.80 9.68 14.91
N LYS A 51 -8.81 9.84 16.23
CA LYS A 51 -9.77 9.22 17.18
C LYS A 51 -9.52 7.74 17.52
N GLY A 52 -8.30 7.24 17.30
CA GLY A 52 -7.87 5.91 17.78
C GLY A 52 -8.40 4.73 16.96
N ARG A 53 -9.05 4.98 15.83
CA ARG A 53 -9.52 3.94 14.92
C ARG A 53 -8.35 3.40 14.11
N THR A 54 -8.23 2.07 14.03
CA THR A 54 -7.22 1.40 13.20
C THR A 54 -7.90 0.70 12.04
N LEU A 55 -7.46 0.98 10.81
CA LEU A 55 -7.91 0.29 9.61
C LEU A 55 -6.84 -0.69 9.13
N ARG A 56 -7.28 -1.86 8.67
CA ARG A 56 -6.44 -2.86 8.00
C ARG A 56 -6.82 -2.88 6.52
N LEU A 57 -5.90 -2.51 5.66
CA LEU A 57 -6.12 -2.34 4.23
C LEU A 57 -5.34 -3.42 3.48
N LYS A 58 -5.99 -4.12 2.56
CA LYS A 58 -5.33 -5.06 1.64
C LYS A 58 -5.12 -4.36 0.29
N PRO A 59 -3.88 -4.09 -0.14
CA PRO A 59 -3.62 -3.49 -1.44
C PRO A 59 -4.03 -4.44 -2.56
N VAL A 60 -4.73 -3.93 -3.57
CA VAL A 60 -5.09 -4.66 -4.79
C VAL A 60 -4.62 -3.86 -5.99
N VAL A 61 -4.12 -4.57 -6.98
CA VAL A 61 -3.65 -4.01 -8.24
C VAL A 61 -4.79 -4.05 -9.22
N VAL A 62 -5.17 -2.90 -9.75
CA VAL A 62 -6.10 -2.82 -10.89
C VAL A 62 -5.32 -2.42 -12.14
N PRO A 63 -5.63 -3.00 -13.31
CA PRO A 63 -5.13 -2.49 -14.58
C PRO A 63 -5.49 -1.02 -14.73
N LYS A 64 -4.63 -0.26 -15.40
CA LYS A 64 -4.97 1.11 -15.78
C LYS A 64 -6.16 1.02 -16.76
N ALA A 65 -7.26 1.70 -16.46
CA ALA A 65 -8.36 1.85 -17.40
C ALA A 65 -7.84 2.54 -18.68
N ALA A 66 -8.24 2.00 -19.84
CA ALA A 66 -7.87 2.49 -21.17
C ALA A 66 -8.29 3.95 -21.38
#